data_AF-A0A812RWZ5-F1
#
_entry.id   AF-A0A812RWZ5-F1
#
_cell.length_a   1.000
_cell.length_b   1.000
_cell.length_c   1.000
_cell.angle_alpha   90.00
_cell.angle_beta   90.00
_cell.angle_gamma   90.00
#
_symmetry.space_group_name_H-M   'P 1'
#
loop_
_entity.id
_entity.type
_entity.pdbx_description
1 polymer ?
#
loop_
_entity_poly.entity_id
_entity_poly.type
_entity_poly.pdbx_seq_one_letter_code
_entity_poly.pdbx_strand_id
1 'polypeptide(L)'
;ADLGSGHAIAGSPFEPDLPLWVSREFIDSVCILSPEVEAYDFTDKHPLAEKAAEIRKGDVTGKGRLALDIYYKLLETGIRMTPVAANGTDSDEQSSRLDRVYAKVDGDYTPEAWWDAVESGNVFVTNGPLLRATVDGQLPGHVFPINIGEKHEFQIALSLATRQKIAYLEVIKNGEKDLEISLDEYKDRQGILPPVEFSDSGWFLVRVVTEESGYYQYAMTAPFYVEANGQPRISKSASEFFRDWVFRRAMNIQLADGPQRNEIIDLQRNARDFWQKRAKAANAP
;
A
#
# COMPACT_ATOMS: atom_id res chain seq x y z
N ALA A 1 10.47 -25.55 10.11
CA ALA A 1 10.95 -24.39 10.88
C ALA A 1 9.74 -23.77 11.53
N ASP A 2 9.78 -23.53 12.83
CA ASP A 2 8.72 -22.80 13.53
C ASP A 2 8.72 -21.37 12.99
N LEU A 3 7.71 -21.03 12.19
CA LEU A 3 7.57 -19.70 11.57
C LEU A 3 7.00 -18.66 12.56
N GLY A 4 6.75 -19.04 13.82
CA GLY A 4 5.98 -18.27 14.80
C GLY A 4 6.56 -16.92 15.25
N SER A 5 7.64 -16.43 14.64
CA SER A 5 8.21 -15.11 14.89
C SER A 5 8.79 -14.43 13.65
N GLY A 6 8.51 -14.94 12.44
CA GLY A 6 9.04 -14.38 11.21
C GLY A 6 8.06 -13.41 10.56
N HIS A 7 8.49 -12.17 10.29
CA HIS A 7 7.72 -11.21 9.51
C HIS A 7 7.69 -11.62 8.03
N ALA A 8 6.51 -11.90 7.50
CA ALA A 8 6.30 -12.35 6.13
C ALA A 8 5.89 -11.18 5.22
N ILE A 9 6.58 -11.05 4.09
CA ILE A 9 6.40 -9.94 3.14
C ILE A 9 5.97 -10.48 1.79
N ALA A 10 4.87 -9.96 1.23
CA ALA A 10 4.62 -10.16 -0.19
C ALA A 10 5.61 -9.32 -1.00
N GLY A 11 6.41 -9.95 -1.86
CA GLY A 11 7.46 -9.29 -2.64
C GLY A 11 6.95 -8.22 -3.61
N SER A 12 5.66 -8.24 -3.94
CA SER A 12 5.01 -7.24 -4.82
C SER A 12 3.49 -7.23 -4.59
N PRO A 13 2.77 -6.13 -4.87
CA PRO A 13 1.31 -6.13 -4.89
C PRO A 13 0.75 -6.92 -6.07
N PHE A 14 1.61 -7.35 -7.01
CA PHE A 14 1.23 -8.09 -8.20
C PHE A 14 1.23 -9.60 -7.99
N GLU A 15 1.64 -10.09 -6.83
CA GLU A 15 1.70 -11.54 -6.61
C GLU A 15 0.35 -12.21 -6.89
N PRO A 16 0.27 -13.25 -7.76
CA PRO A 16 -1.01 -13.80 -8.20
C PRO A 16 -1.85 -14.37 -7.04
N ASP A 17 -1.18 -14.81 -5.98
CA ASP A 17 -1.78 -15.38 -4.78
C ASP A 17 -1.87 -14.38 -3.61
N LEU A 18 -1.53 -13.10 -3.83
CA LEU A 18 -1.65 -12.03 -2.82
C LEU A 18 -3.01 -12.05 -2.10
N PRO A 19 -4.16 -12.12 -2.79
CA PRO A 19 -5.45 -12.06 -2.10
C PRO A 19 -5.74 -13.32 -1.27
N LEU A 20 -5.14 -14.45 -1.63
CA LEU A 20 -5.19 -15.67 -0.83
C LEU A 20 -4.37 -15.49 0.44
N TRP A 21 -3.12 -15.03 0.33
CA TRP A 21 -2.24 -14.82 1.48
C TRP A 21 -2.84 -13.83 2.48
N VAL A 22 -3.38 -12.72 1.98
CA VAL A 22 -4.09 -11.74 2.80
C VAL A 22 -5.29 -12.36 3.52
N SER A 23 -6.14 -13.12 2.82
CA SER A 23 -7.33 -13.75 3.42
C SER A 23 -7.02 -14.79 4.50
N ARG A 24 -5.77 -15.24 4.56
CA ARG A 24 -5.26 -16.26 5.49
C ARG A 24 -4.31 -15.68 6.53
N GLU A 25 -4.06 -14.36 6.50
CA GLU A 25 -3.11 -13.68 7.38
C GLU A 25 -1.71 -14.32 7.29
N PHE A 26 -1.29 -14.69 6.08
CA PHE A 26 0.03 -15.29 5.83
C PHE A 26 1.15 -14.26 5.58
N ILE A 27 0.79 -12.98 5.50
CA ILE A 27 1.72 -11.87 5.26
C ILE A 27 1.36 -10.71 6.19
N ASP A 28 2.39 -10.00 6.61
CA ASP A 28 2.33 -8.87 7.54
C ASP A 28 2.53 -7.53 6.84
N SER A 29 3.14 -7.56 5.64
CA SER A 29 3.38 -6.36 4.82
C SER A 29 3.42 -6.67 3.33
N VAL A 30 3.30 -5.62 2.52
CA VAL A 30 3.40 -5.69 1.06
C VAL A 30 4.50 -4.76 0.60
N CYS A 31 5.46 -5.29 -0.15
CA CYS A 31 6.47 -4.48 -0.79
C CYS A 31 5.85 -3.74 -1.98
N ILE A 32 5.77 -2.41 -1.91
CA ILE A 32 5.15 -1.56 -2.94
C ILE A 32 6.17 -0.79 -3.77
N LEU A 33 7.44 -0.86 -3.35
CA LEU A 33 8.54 -0.12 -3.92
C LEU A 33 9.77 -1.02 -3.96
N SER A 34 10.03 -1.58 -5.12
CA SER A 34 11.20 -2.42 -5.36
C SER A 34 11.47 -2.61 -6.85
N PRO A 35 12.67 -3.08 -7.22
CA PRO A 35 12.96 -3.42 -8.61
C PRO A 35 12.06 -4.55 -9.14
N GLU A 36 11.59 -5.46 -8.28
CA GLU A 36 10.66 -6.53 -8.67
C GLU A 36 9.32 -5.98 -9.15
N VAL A 37 8.81 -4.90 -8.55
CA VAL A 37 7.58 -4.22 -9.01
C VAL A 37 7.79 -3.64 -10.42
N GLU A 38 8.95 -3.07 -10.68
CA GLU A 38 9.27 -2.40 -11.94
C GLU A 38 9.61 -3.40 -13.06
N ALA A 39 10.28 -4.49 -12.70
CA ALA A 39 10.63 -5.57 -13.60
C ALA A 39 9.48 -6.57 -13.80
N TYR A 40 8.40 -6.49 -13.01
CA TYR A 40 7.33 -7.48 -13.02
C TYR A 40 6.79 -7.74 -14.43
N ASP A 41 6.79 -9.01 -14.84
CA ASP A 41 6.34 -9.45 -16.14
C ASP A 41 4.95 -10.10 -16.03
N PHE A 42 3.96 -9.47 -16.65
CA PHE A 42 2.58 -9.91 -16.59
C PHE A 42 2.30 -10.92 -17.71
N THR A 43 2.03 -12.17 -17.34
CA THR A 43 1.48 -13.14 -18.29
C THR A 43 0.03 -12.80 -18.64
N ASP A 44 -0.45 -13.24 -19.81
CA ASP A 44 -1.86 -13.05 -20.24
C ASP A 44 -2.88 -13.67 -19.28
N LYS A 45 -2.45 -14.63 -18.45
CA LYS A 45 -3.28 -15.31 -17.45
C LYS A 45 -3.26 -14.62 -16.09
N HIS A 46 -2.45 -13.58 -15.93
CA HIS A 46 -2.35 -12.84 -14.69
C HIS A 46 -3.69 -12.13 -14.41
N PRO A 47 -4.21 -12.15 -13.17
CA PRO A 47 -5.48 -11.46 -12.85
C PRO A 47 -5.49 -9.95 -13.18
N LEU A 48 -4.30 -9.33 -13.22
CA LEU A 48 -4.07 -7.93 -13.60
C LEU A 48 -3.66 -7.72 -15.07
N ALA A 49 -3.63 -8.75 -15.92
CA ALA A 49 -3.12 -8.62 -17.29
C ALA A 49 -3.79 -7.48 -18.08
N GLU A 50 -5.11 -7.33 -17.96
CA GLU A 50 -5.89 -6.27 -18.61
C GLU A 50 -5.44 -4.88 -18.14
N LYS A 51 -5.32 -4.67 -16.82
CA LYS A 51 -4.84 -3.40 -16.24
C LYS A 51 -3.38 -3.11 -16.61
N ALA A 52 -2.54 -4.14 -16.64
CA ALA A 52 -1.14 -4.00 -17.03
C ALA A 52 -0.99 -3.62 -18.50
N ALA A 53 -1.86 -4.11 -19.38
CA ALA A 53 -1.86 -3.78 -20.81
C ALA A 53 -2.19 -2.30 -21.11
N GLU A 54 -2.85 -1.59 -20.18
CA GLU A 54 -3.12 -0.16 -20.29
C GLU A 54 -1.87 0.71 -20.03
N ILE A 55 -0.81 0.13 -19.45
CA ILE A 55 0.45 0.83 -19.23
C ILE A 55 1.11 1.10 -20.58
N ARG A 56 1.26 2.39 -20.91
CA ARG A 56 1.90 2.80 -22.17
C ARG A 56 3.33 2.29 -22.22
N LYS A 57 3.74 1.82 -23.40
CA LYS A 57 5.13 1.44 -23.67
C LYS A 57 6.07 2.63 -23.38
N GLY A 58 7.08 2.39 -22.54
CA GLY A 58 8.05 3.41 -22.12
C GLY A 58 7.60 4.27 -20.93
N ASP A 59 6.40 4.07 -20.38
CA ASP A 59 5.97 4.74 -19.16
C ASP A 59 6.65 4.09 -17.94
N VAL A 60 7.74 4.71 -17.48
CA VAL A 60 8.52 4.25 -16.32
C VAL A 60 7.76 4.36 -15.00
N THR A 61 6.58 5.01 -14.99
CA THR A 61 5.74 5.16 -13.79
C THR A 61 4.57 4.21 -13.72
N GLY A 62 4.17 3.63 -14.86
CA GLY A 62 2.93 2.87 -14.96
C GLY A 62 2.82 1.70 -13.99
N LYS A 63 3.88 0.89 -13.85
CA LYS A 63 3.88 -0.24 -12.90
C LYS A 63 3.88 0.24 -11.45
N GLY A 64 4.70 1.21 -11.08
CA GLY A 64 4.69 1.78 -9.73
C GLY A 64 3.31 2.34 -9.35
N ARG A 65 2.63 3.02 -10.28
CA ARG A 65 1.25 3.50 -10.09
C ARG A 65 0.23 2.37 -9.97
N LEU A 66 0.35 1.32 -10.78
CA LEU A 66 -0.51 0.14 -10.67
C LEU A 66 -0.31 -0.57 -9.32
N ALA A 67 0.93 -0.70 -8.85
CA ALA A 67 1.25 -1.27 -7.54
C ALA A 67 0.56 -0.48 -6.41
N LEU A 68 0.62 0.85 -6.47
CA LEU A 68 -0.09 1.71 -5.53
C LEU A 68 -1.62 1.59 -5.66
N ASP A 69 -2.19 1.50 -6.87
CA ASP A 69 -3.63 1.23 -7.05
C ASP A 69 -4.06 -0.07 -6.37
N ILE A 70 -3.29 -1.15 -6.54
CA ILE A 70 -3.60 -2.43 -5.87
C ILE A 70 -3.46 -2.35 -4.36
N TYR A 71 -2.38 -1.72 -3.88
CA TYR A 71 -2.16 -1.52 -2.45
C TYR A 71 -3.28 -0.66 -1.82
N TYR A 72 -3.72 0.40 -2.49
CA TYR A 72 -4.83 1.22 -2.02
C TYR A 72 -6.16 0.46 -2.02
N LYS A 73 -6.41 -0.39 -3.03
CA LYS A 73 -7.59 -1.29 -3.00
C LYS A 73 -7.54 -2.24 -1.82
N LEU A 74 -6.36 -2.75 -1.46
CA LEU A 74 -6.20 -3.61 -0.28
C LEU A 74 -6.62 -2.86 0.98
N LEU A 75 -6.12 -1.63 1.18
CA LEU A 75 -6.51 -0.77 2.30
C LEU A 75 -8.00 -0.43 2.30
N GLU A 76 -8.59 -0.20 1.12
CA GLU A 76 -10.04 0.04 0.96
C GLU A 76 -10.89 -1.13 1.44
N THR A 77 -10.35 -2.34 1.59
CA THR A 77 -11.09 -3.46 2.20
C THR A 77 -11.11 -3.40 3.73
N GLY A 78 -10.49 -2.41 4.35
CA GLY A 78 -10.36 -2.29 5.80
C GLY A 78 -9.33 -3.25 6.39
N ILE A 79 -8.47 -3.82 5.55
CA ILE A 79 -7.30 -4.59 5.97
C ILE A 79 -6.17 -3.61 6.15
N ARG A 80 -5.55 -3.62 7.33
CA ARG A 80 -4.36 -2.84 7.61
C ARG A 80 -3.16 -3.64 7.13
N MET A 81 -2.40 -3.04 6.24
CA MET A 81 -1.23 -3.68 5.65
C MET A 81 -0.13 -2.62 5.61
N THR A 82 1.02 -2.90 6.19
CA THR A 82 2.14 -1.94 6.15
C THR A 82 2.80 -1.98 4.77
N PRO A 83 3.06 -0.82 4.14
CA PRO A 83 3.85 -0.77 2.93
C PRO A 83 5.34 -0.88 3.28
N VAL A 84 6.06 -1.72 2.55
CA VAL A 84 7.51 -1.82 2.67
C VAL A 84 8.18 -1.60 1.32
N ALA A 85 9.50 -1.49 1.36
CA ALA A 85 10.35 -1.26 0.20
C ALA A 85 11.58 -2.15 0.31
N ALA A 86 12.09 -2.63 -0.83
CA ALA A 86 13.26 -3.49 -0.90
C ALA A 86 14.04 -3.16 -2.17
N ASN A 87 15.37 -3.08 -2.10
CA ASN A 87 16.20 -2.66 -3.24
C ASN A 87 16.61 -3.83 -4.15
N GLY A 88 16.15 -5.07 -3.89
CA GLY A 88 16.61 -6.28 -4.58
C GLY A 88 18.13 -6.49 -4.51
N THR A 89 18.65 -7.62 -4.99
CA THR A 89 20.11 -7.84 -5.12
C THR A 89 20.56 -8.28 -6.51
N ASP A 90 19.64 -8.33 -7.49
CA ASP A 90 19.82 -9.26 -8.61
C ASP A 90 20.52 -8.64 -9.84
N SER A 91 20.85 -7.35 -9.83
CA SER A 91 21.79 -6.78 -10.82
C SER A 91 22.39 -5.43 -10.39
N ASP A 92 23.65 -5.19 -10.78
CA ASP A 92 24.39 -3.95 -10.50
C ASP A 92 23.69 -2.68 -11.06
N GLU A 93 22.88 -2.80 -12.14
CA GLU A 93 22.16 -1.66 -12.73
C GLU A 93 20.88 -1.26 -11.96
N GLN A 94 20.16 -2.22 -11.37
CA GLN A 94 18.95 -1.96 -10.57
C GLN A 94 19.27 -1.48 -9.14
N SER A 95 20.50 -1.71 -8.66
CA SER A 95 20.98 -1.35 -7.32
C SER A 95 20.93 0.15 -6.98
N SER A 96 20.69 1.02 -7.98
CA SER A 96 20.81 2.47 -7.87
C SER A 96 19.60 3.20 -7.27
N ARG A 97 18.45 2.52 -7.06
CA ARG A 97 17.20 3.18 -6.64
C ARG A 97 17.10 3.44 -5.14
N LEU A 98 17.92 2.75 -4.32
CA LEU A 98 17.97 2.91 -2.87
C LEU A 98 16.56 2.84 -2.25
N ASP A 99 15.78 1.82 -2.63
CA ASP A 99 14.47 1.56 -2.04
C ASP A 99 14.64 1.24 -0.56
N ARG A 100 13.98 2.01 0.32
CA ARG A 100 14.21 2.00 1.76
C ARG A 100 12.90 2.11 2.54
N VAL A 101 12.86 1.41 3.67
CA VAL A 101 11.89 1.63 4.74
C VAL A 101 12.59 2.38 5.86
N TYR A 102 12.02 3.50 6.30
CA TYR A 102 12.42 4.15 7.54
C TYR A 102 11.35 3.91 8.59
N ALA A 103 11.72 3.27 9.69
CA ALA A 103 10.84 2.99 10.81
C ALA A 103 11.23 3.87 12.02
N LYS A 104 10.22 4.44 12.68
CA LYS A 104 10.43 5.21 13.89
C LYS A 104 10.49 4.28 15.10
N VAL A 105 11.71 4.07 15.61
CA VAL A 105 11.95 3.36 16.87
C VAL A 105 12.03 4.39 18.01
N ASP A 106 11.39 4.08 19.14
CA ASP A 106 11.54 4.83 20.39
C ASP A 106 12.60 4.16 21.26
N GLY A 107 13.56 4.94 21.77
CA GLY A 107 14.69 4.41 22.54
C GLY A 107 15.80 3.81 21.69
N ASP A 108 16.46 2.78 22.22
CA ASP A 108 17.60 2.14 21.57
C ASP A 108 17.16 1.24 20.41
N TYR A 109 17.96 1.21 19.35
CA TYR A 109 17.72 0.33 18.22
C TYR A 109 17.94 -1.14 18.60
N THR A 110 16.96 -1.98 18.28
CA THR A 110 17.06 -3.43 18.18
C THR A 110 16.34 -3.91 16.92
N PRO A 111 16.72 -5.05 16.31
CA PRO A 111 15.98 -5.63 15.19
C PRO A 111 14.49 -5.84 15.51
N GLU A 112 14.17 -6.28 16.73
CA GLU A 112 12.81 -6.50 17.20
C GLU A 112 12.04 -5.18 17.25
N ALA A 113 12.58 -4.15 17.90
CA ALA A 113 11.92 -2.84 17.98
C ALA A 113 11.74 -2.18 16.60
N TRP A 114 12.62 -2.50 15.64
CA TRP A 114 12.45 -2.04 14.26
C TRP A 114 11.26 -2.73 13.58
N TRP A 115 11.12 -4.05 13.72
CA TRP A 115 9.95 -4.78 13.20
C TRP A 115 8.66 -4.39 13.91
N ASP A 116 8.67 -4.17 15.23
CA ASP A 116 7.51 -3.65 15.97
C ASP A 116 7.02 -2.31 15.39
N ALA A 117 7.95 -1.44 14.99
CA ALA A 117 7.63 -0.17 14.34
C ALA A 117 7.06 -0.36 12.92
N VAL A 118 7.53 -1.36 12.17
CA VAL A 118 6.97 -1.75 10.86
C VAL A 118 5.55 -2.30 11.02
N GLU A 119 5.34 -3.26 11.92
CA GLU A 119 4.03 -3.85 12.21
C GLU A 119 3.01 -2.79 12.69
N SER A 120 3.47 -1.82 13.49
CA SER A 120 2.64 -0.69 13.93
C SER A 120 2.36 0.34 12.83
N GLY A 121 3.00 0.21 11.67
CA GLY A 121 2.87 1.16 10.56
C GLY A 121 3.60 2.49 10.79
N ASN A 122 4.50 2.59 11.76
CA ASN A 122 5.28 3.80 12.08
C ASN A 122 6.42 4.01 11.06
N VAL A 123 6.09 3.95 9.77
CA VAL A 123 7.06 3.91 8.67
C VAL A 123 6.73 4.88 7.55
N PHE A 124 7.75 5.16 6.74
CA PHE A 124 7.57 5.61 5.37
C PHE A 124 8.52 4.85 4.45
N VAL A 125 8.11 4.69 3.19
CA VAL A 125 8.92 4.10 2.13
C VAL A 125 9.46 5.20 1.21
N THR A 126 10.65 4.99 0.63
CA THR A 126 11.25 5.96 -0.30
C THR A 126 12.33 5.35 -1.19
N ASN A 127 12.46 5.88 -2.40
CA ASN A 127 13.59 5.68 -3.32
C ASN A 127 14.26 7.01 -3.72
N GLY A 128 14.07 8.05 -2.90
CA GLY A 128 14.60 9.39 -3.18
C GLY A 128 14.41 10.32 -1.98
N PRO A 129 13.33 11.12 -1.96
CA PRO A 129 13.10 12.12 -0.92
C PRO A 129 12.85 11.48 0.45
N LEU A 130 13.32 12.12 1.52
CA LEU A 130 12.98 11.73 2.89
C LEU A 130 11.74 12.47 3.34
N LEU A 131 10.72 11.71 3.71
CA LEU A 131 9.39 12.19 4.08
C LEU A 131 9.11 11.83 5.53
N ARG A 132 8.93 12.82 6.40
CA ARG A 132 8.35 12.61 7.73
C ARG A 132 7.08 13.41 7.81
N ALA A 133 5.96 12.75 8.07
CA ALA A 133 4.70 13.41 8.31
C ALA A 133 4.10 12.93 9.63
N THR A 134 3.47 13.86 10.34
CA THR A 134 2.59 13.55 11.47
C THR A 134 1.23 14.18 11.22
N VAL A 135 0.21 13.61 11.84
CA VAL A 135 -1.16 14.15 11.82
C VAL A 135 -1.56 14.42 13.25
N ASP A 136 -1.87 15.67 13.59
CA ASP A 136 -2.20 16.08 14.96
C ASP A 136 -1.19 15.54 16.00
N GLY A 137 0.09 15.50 15.61
CA GLY A 137 1.21 14.98 16.42
C GLY A 137 1.39 13.46 16.40
N GLN A 138 0.48 12.70 15.80
CA GLN A 138 0.55 11.24 15.70
C GLN A 138 1.34 10.77 14.48
N LEU A 139 1.95 9.59 14.59
CA LEU A 139 2.70 8.94 13.52
C LEU A 139 1.78 8.16 12.56
N PRO A 140 2.25 7.84 11.33
CA PRO A 140 1.59 6.87 10.46
C PRO A 140 1.29 5.56 11.21
N GLY A 141 0.22 4.87 10.83
CA GLY A 141 -0.29 3.69 11.55
C GLY A 141 -1.30 4.02 12.66
N HIS A 142 -1.36 5.27 13.12
CA HIS A 142 -2.33 5.72 14.12
C HIS A 142 -3.79 5.60 13.63
N VAL A 143 -4.70 5.34 14.57
CA VAL A 143 -6.14 5.22 14.35
C VAL A 143 -6.86 6.35 15.08
N PHE A 144 -7.44 7.27 14.32
CA PHE A 144 -8.25 8.37 14.84
C PHE A 144 -9.72 7.92 15.00
N PRO A 145 -10.25 7.83 16.23
CA PRO A 145 -11.66 7.56 16.44
C PRO A 145 -12.48 8.82 16.15
N ILE A 146 -13.58 8.64 15.40
CA ILE A 146 -14.53 9.72 15.10
C ILE A 146 -15.98 9.30 15.32
N ASN A 147 -16.88 10.28 15.40
CA ASN A 147 -18.32 10.03 15.36
C ASN A 147 -18.80 10.07 13.91
N ILE A 148 -19.63 9.10 13.53
CA ILE A 148 -20.19 9.05 12.18
C ILE A 148 -21.08 10.29 11.90
N GLY A 149 -20.91 10.90 10.74
CA GLY A 149 -21.68 12.06 10.28
C GLY A 149 -21.19 13.41 10.82
N GLU A 150 -20.31 13.44 11.82
CA GLU A 150 -19.66 14.67 12.29
C GLU A 150 -18.45 14.97 11.41
N LYS A 151 -18.25 16.25 11.07
CA LYS A 151 -17.08 16.66 10.29
C LYS A 151 -15.86 16.76 11.22
N HIS A 152 -14.83 15.99 10.92
CA HIS A 152 -13.53 16.03 11.59
C HIS A 152 -12.46 16.47 10.60
N GLU A 153 -11.55 17.34 11.05
CA GLU A 153 -10.45 17.89 10.27
C GLU A 153 -9.13 17.46 10.91
N PHE A 154 -8.20 16.96 10.09
CA PHE A 154 -6.90 16.45 10.54
C PHE A 154 -5.79 17.29 9.94
N GLN A 155 -4.91 17.86 10.79
CA GLN A 155 -3.83 18.71 10.32
C GLN A 155 -2.55 17.91 10.11
N ILE A 156 -2.01 17.98 8.89
CA ILE A 156 -0.73 17.35 8.55
C ILE A 156 0.41 18.32 8.83
N ALA A 157 1.43 17.84 9.54
CA ALA A 157 2.73 18.48 9.67
C ALA A 157 3.78 17.68 8.90
N LEU A 158 4.56 18.36 8.05
CA LEU A 158 5.47 17.73 7.09
C LEU A 158 6.91 18.23 7.28
N SER A 159 7.85 17.30 7.32
CA SER A 159 9.28 17.55 7.19
C SER A 159 9.83 16.78 5.99
N LEU A 160 10.41 17.52 5.05
CA LEU A 160 10.83 17.00 3.76
C LEU A 160 12.30 17.36 3.48
N ALA A 161 13.09 16.37 3.09
CA ALA A 161 14.46 16.57 2.61
C ALA A 161 14.62 15.86 1.27
N THR A 162 15.09 16.57 0.24
CA THR A 162 15.22 16.02 -1.11
C THR A 162 16.51 16.49 -1.77
N ARG A 163 17.04 15.69 -2.69
CA ARG A 163 18.11 16.07 -3.62
C ARG A 163 17.57 16.41 -5.01
N GLN A 164 16.48 15.76 -5.39
CA GLN A 164 15.77 15.97 -6.65
C GLN A 164 14.68 17.03 -6.49
N LYS A 165 14.31 17.68 -7.60
CA LYS A 165 13.18 18.60 -7.63
C LYS A 165 11.89 17.82 -7.44
N ILE A 166 11.07 18.25 -6.48
CA ILE A 166 9.76 17.67 -6.25
C ILE A 166 8.80 18.19 -7.30
N ALA A 167 8.05 17.29 -7.93
CA ALA A 167 7.00 17.62 -8.86
C ALA A 167 5.74 18.08 -8.09
N TYR A 168 5.31 17.27 -7.12
CA TYR A 168 4.13 17.55 -6.30
C TYR A 168 4.14 16.75 -5.00
N LEU A 169 3.35 17.24 -4.04
CA LEU A 169 2.92 16.54 -2.84
C LEU A 169 1.44 16.19 -2.99
N GLU A 170 1.07 15.00 -2.54
CA GLU A 170 -0.30 14.53 -2.52
C GLU A 170 -0.72 14.07 -1.13
N VAL A 171 -2.01 14.26 -0.84
CA VAL A 171 -2.71 13.47 0.16
C VAL A 171 -3.63 12.51 -0.58
N ILE A 172 -3.42 11.22 -0.37
CA ILE A 172 -4.32 10.17 -0.86
C ILE A 172 -5.29 9.84 0.25
N LYS A 173 -6.59 9.87 -0.04
CA LYS A 173 -7.69 9.55 0.88
C LYS A 173 -8.56 8.50 0.24
N ASN A 174 -8.75 7.38 0.92
CA ASN A 174 -9.60 6.27 0.45
C ASN A 174 -9.28 5.84 -1.01
N GLY A 175 -7.99 5.80 -1.34
CA GLY A 175 -7.48 5.42 -2.67
C GLY A 175 -7.55 6.50 -3.75
N GLU A 176 -8.13 7.67 -3.46
CA GLU A 176 -8.24 8.80 -4.37
C GLU A 176 -7.36 9.97 -3.96
N LYS A 177 -7.02 10.83 -4.92
CA LYS A 177 -6.21 12.02 -4.68
C LYS A 177 -7.10 13.14 -4.14
N ASP A 178 -7.03 13.40 -2.84
CA ASP A 178 -7.81 14.43 -2.14
C ASP A 178 -7.16 15.81 -2.33
N LEU A 179 -5.83 15.85 -2.23
CA LEU A 179 -5.03 17.06 -2.42
C LEU A 179 -3.84 16.75 -3.31
N GLU A 180 -3.49 17.71 -4.18
CA GLU A 180 -2.24 17.76 -4.91
C GLU A 180 -1.75 19.20 -4.92
N ILE A 181 -0.54 19.45 -4.44
CA ILE A 181 0.06 20.78 -4.41
C ILE A 181 1.47 20.75 -4.96
N SER A 182 1.87 21.82 -5.64
CA SER A 182 3.26 22.03 -6.04
C SER A 182 4.11 22.50 -4.85
N LEU A 183 5.44 22.46 -4.98
CA LEU A 183 6.32 23.07 -3.97
C LEU A 183 6.16 24.59 -3.86
N ASP A 184 5.86 25.27 -4.97
CA ASP A 184 5.65 26.72 -4.97
C ASP A 184 4.39 27.05 -4.17
N GLU A 185 3.30 26.31 -4.38
CA GLU A 185 2.08 26.46 -3.60
C GLU A 185 2.31 26.11 -2.12
N TYR A 186 3.04 25.04 -1.83
CA TYR A 186 3.38 24.67 -0.46
C TYR A 186 4.16 25.78 0.26
N LYS A 187 5.09 26.43 -0.45
CA LYS A 187 5.85 27.58 0.06
C LYS A 187 4.97 28.81 0.26
N ASP A 188 4.07 29.10 -0.68
CA ASP A 188 3.13 30.22 -0.58
C ASP A 188 2.16 30.04 0.60
N ARG A 189 1.83 28.80 0.94
CA ARG A 189 1.10 28.40 2.15
C ARG A 189 1.96 28.37 3.42
N GLN A 190 3.19 28.89 3.37
CA GLN A 190 4.14 28.90 4.49
C GLN A 190 4.43 27.51 5.07
N GLY A 191 4.37 26.47 4.22
CA GLY A 191 4.59 25.09 4.61
C GLY A 191 3.41 24.42 5.33
N ILE A 192 2.19 24.94 5.16
CA ILE A 192 0.98 24.39 5.78
C ILE A 192 0.09 23.75 4.70
N LEU A 193 -0.20 22.45 4.88
CA LEU A 193 -1.16 21.74 4.02
C LEU A 193 -2.60 22.05 4.46
N PRO A 194 -3.57 22.09 3.53
CA PRO A 194 -4.99 22.04 3.90
C PRO A 194 -5.27 20.82 4.79
N PRO A 195 -6.19 20.94 5.76
CA PRO A 195 -6.58 19.79 6.58
C PRO A 195 -7.31 18.74 5.73
N VAL A 196 -7.21 17.49 6.16
CA VAL A 196 -7.94 16.37 5.55
C VAL A 196 -9.25 16.17 6.31
N GLU A 197 -10.36 16.16 5.61
CA GLU A 197 -11.68 16.07 6.24
C GLU A 197 -12.24 14.65 6.21
N PHE A 198 -12.83 14.17 7.30
CA PHE A 198 -13.60 12.92 7.33
C PHE A 198 -14.92 13.12 8.07
N SER A 199 -15.94 12.39 7.63
CA SER A 199 -17.23 12.24 8.33
C SER A 199 -17.66 10.78 8.49
N ASP A 200 -16.81 9.86 8.03
CA ASP A 200 -17.01 8.41 8.12
C ASP A 200 -15.64 7.74 8.12
N SER A 201 -15.61 6.43 8.33
CA SER A 201 -14.38 5.65 8.33
C SER A 201 -13.61 5.77 7.02
N GLY A 202 -12.29 5.68 7.14
CA GLY A 202 -11.39 5.76 6.01
C GLY A 202 -9.94 5.69 6.40
N TRP A 203 -9.09 6.05 5.46
CA TRP A 203 -7.67 6.15 5.66
C TRP A 203 -7.11 7.21 4.72
N PHE A 204 -5.93 7.71 5.06
CA PHE A 204 -5.20 8.61 4.19
C PHE A 204 -3.70 8.46 4.40
N LEU A 205 -2.92 8.94 3.43
CA LEU A 205 -1.47 8.95 3.50
C LEU A 205 -0.91 10.15 2.75
N VAL A 206 0.35 10.46 3.03
CA VAL A 206 1.07 11.54 2.35
C VAL A 206 2.06 10.94 1.38
N ARG A 207 2.07 11.45 0.14
CA ARG A 207 3.02 11.05 -0.90
C ARG A 207 3.72 12.28 -1.47
N VAL A 208 5.00 12.13 -1.77
CA VAL A 208 5.79 13.15 -2.48
C VAL A 208 6.43 12.50 -3.69
N VAL A 209 6.27 13.11 -4.86
CA VAL A 209 6.79 12.61 -6.13
C VAL A 209 7.78 13.61 -6.71
N THR A 210 8.87 13.13 -7.30
CA THR A 210 9.90 14.00 -7.91
C THR A 210 9.76 14.09 -9.42
N GLU A 211 10.52 15.01 -10.02
CA GLU A 211 10.64 15.16 -11.48
C GLU A 211 11.63 14.15 -12.11
N GLU A 212 12.03 13.08 -11.40
CA GLU A 212 12.89 12.04 -11.96
C GLU A 212 12.24 11.39 -13.19
N SER A 213 13.04 11.20 -14.23
CA SER A 213 12.57 10.77 -15.54
C SER A 213 12.96 9.33 -15.88
N GLY A 214 13.95 8.77 -15.19
CA GLY A 214 14.39 7.39 -15.41
C GLY A 214 13.51 6.34 -14.72
N TYR A 215 12.79 6.73 -13.66
CA TYR A 215 11.96 5.84 -12.87
C TYR A 215 10.94 6.60 -12.02
N TYR A 216 9.98 5.87 -11.44
CA TYR A 216 9.02 6.47 -10.53
C TYR A 216 9.63 6.72 -9.16
N GLN A 217 10.16 7.93 -8.97
CA GLN A 217 10.76 8.30 -7.70
C GLN A 217 9.74 9.00 -6.78
N TYR A 218 9.50 8.41 -5.61
CA TYR A 218 8.58 8.96 -4.61
C TYR A 218 8.95 8.54 -3.19
N ALA A 219 8.34 9.24 -2.22
CA ALA A 219 8.24 8.78 -0.85
C ALA A 219 6.78 8.77 -0.41
N MET A 220 6.42 7.82 0.44
CA MET A 220 5.05 7.64 0.90
C MET A 220 5.04 7.18 2.35
N THR A 221 4.22 7.81 3.20
CA THR A 221 3.98 7.28 4.55
C THR A 221 3.21 5.98 4.48
N ALA A 222 3.27 5.17 5.54
CA ALA A 222 2.19 4.24 5.81
C ALA A 222 0.85 4.99 6.02
N PRO A 223 -0.30 4.31 6.00
CA PRO A 223 -1.59 4.96 6.16
C PRO A 223 -1.82 5.43 7.60
N PHE A 224 -2.49 6.57 7.73
CA PHE A 224 -3.25 6.94 8.91
C PHE A 224 -4.68 6.43 8.75
N TYR A 225 -5.29 5.98 9.83
CA TYR A 225 -6.64 5.39 9.80
C TYR A 225 -7.62 6.27 10.55
N VAL A 226 -8.86 6.31 10.06
CA VAL A 226 -9.98 7.01 10.69
C VAL A 226 -11.11 5.99 10.87
N GLU A 227 -11.58 5.79 12.09
CA GLU A 227 -12.62 4.81 12.40
C GLU A 227 -13.83 5.47 13.04
N ALA A 228 -14.93 5.50 12.28
CA ALA A 228 -16.24 5.86 12.80
C ALA A 228 -16.81 4.67 13.58
N ASN A 229 -17.13 4.90 14.86
CA ASN A 229 -17.67 3.88 15.76
C ASN A 229 -16.82 2.59 15.84
N GLY A 230 -15.49 2.71 15.74
CA GLY A 230 -14.55 1.59 15.80
C GLY A 230 -14.67 0.59 14.64
N GLN A 231 -15.21 1.03 13.49
CA GLN A 231 -15.26 0.22 12.27
C GLN A 231 -14.30 0.80 11.22
N PRO A 232 -13.51 -0.02 10.50
CA PRO A 232 -12.73 0.45 9.38
C PRO A 232 -13.65 0.73 8.17
N ARG A 233 -13.11 1.45 7.18
CA ARG A 233 -13.74 1.54 5.86
C ARG A 233 -13.60 0.22 5.12
N ILE A 234 -14.71 -0.28 4.59
CA ILE A 234 -14.78 -1.48 3.76
C ILE A 234 -15.55 -1.13 2.49
N SER A 235 -14.81 -0.92 1.41
CA SER A 235 -15.33 -0.74 0.06
C SER A 235 -15.83 -2.06 -0.51
N LYS A 236 -17.06 -2.03 -1.03
CA LYS A 236 -17.66 -3.16 -1.71
C LYS A 236 -16.90 -3.48 -3.00
N SER A 237 -16.65 -2.47 -3.83
CA SER A 237 -15.96 -2.63 -5.12
C SER A 237 -14.53 -3.17 -4.95
N ALA A 238 -13.77 -2.71 -3.95
CA ALA A 238 -12.44 -3.25 -3.67
C ALA A 238 -12.49 -4.71 -3.18
N SER A 239 -13.47 -5.05 -2.35
CA SER A 239 -13.65 -6.43 -1.87
C SER A 239 -14.06 -7.38 -3.00
N GLU A 240 -14.94 -6.93 -3.91
CA GLU A 240 -15.35 -7.69 -5.09
C GLU A 240 -14.20 -7.84 -6.09
N PHE A 241 -13.35 -6.82 -6.23
CA PHE A 241 -12.13 -6.89 -7.04
C PHE A 241 -11.21 -8.04 -6.60
N PHE A 242 -10.93 -8.18 -5.30
CA PHE A 242 -10.10 -9.29 -4.81
C PHE A 242 -10.80 -10.65 -4.86
N ARG A 243 -12.12 -10.70 -4.67
CA ARG A 243 -12.90 -11.93 -4.93
C ARG A 243 -12.72 -12.42 -6.36
N ASP A 244 -12.85 -11.50 -7.32
CA ASP A 244 -12.75 -11.82 -8.75
C ASP A 244 -11.32 -12.18 -9.15
N TRP A 245 -10.32 -11.53 -8.53
CA TRP A 245 -8.92 -11.92 -8.66
C TRP A 245 -8.71 -13.38 -8.25
N VAL A 246 -9.14 -13.78 -7.05
CA VAL A 246 -9.01 -15.16 -6.55
C VAL A 246 -9.68 -16.14 -7.51
N PHE A 247 -10.86 -15.80 -8.02
CA PHE A 247 -11.56 -16.64 -8.99
C PHE A 247 -10.76 -16.82 -10.29
N ARG A 248 -10.25 -15.72 -10.88
CA ARG A 248 -9.38 -15.75 -12.08
C ARG A 248 -8.10 -16.54 -11.82
N ARG A 249 -7.49 -16.40 -10.65
CA ARG A 249 -6.31 -17.15 -10.24
C ARG A 249 -6.60 -18.65 -10.20
N ALA A 250 -7.70 -19.05 -9.56
CA ALA A 250 -8.10 -20.45 -9.44
C ALA A 250 -8.32 -21.14 -10.80
N MET A 251 -8.91 -20.44 -11.77
CA MET A 251 -9.14 -20.95 -13.13
C MET A 251 -7.84 -21.25 -13.90
N ASN A 252 -6.74 -20.58 -13.54
CA ASN A 252 -5.46 -20.66 -14.24
C ASN A 252 -4.41 -21.52 -13.54
N ILE A 253 -4.75 -22.20 -12.43
CA ILE A 253 -3.83 -23.12 -11.74
C ILE A 253 -3.55 -24.34 -12.62
N GLN A 254 -2.28 -24.50 -12.99
CA GLN A 254 -1.78 -25.63 -13.77
C GLN A 254 -1.06 -26.61 -12.86
N LEU A 255 -1.84 -27.48 -12.23
CA LEU A 255 -1.34 -28.62 -11.46
C LEU A 255 -2.00 -29.88 -11.99
N ALA A 256 -1.29 -31.01 -11.90
CA ALA A 256 -1.86 -32.31 -12.21
C ALA A 256 -3.00 -32.64 -11.23
N ASP A 257 -4.00 -33.38 -11.70
CA ASP A 257 -5.07 -33.85 -10.83
C ASP A 257 -4.50 -34.72 -9.70
N GLY A 258 -4.91 -34.41 -8.47
CA GLY A 258 -4.41 -35.09 -7.29
C GLY A 258 -4.60 -34.27 -6.01
N PRO A 259 -4.17 -34.81 -4.86
CA PRO A 259 -4.38 -34.18 -3.55
C PRO A 259 -3.86 -32.75 -3.46
N GLN A 260 -2.67 -32.47 -3.99
CA GLN A 260 -2.07 -31.13 -3.95
C GLN A 260 -2.91 -30.09 -4.71
N ARG A 261 -3.41 -30.46 -5.89
CA ARG A 261 -4.29 -29.56 -6.67
C ARG A 261 -5.57 -29.28 -5.91
N ASN A 262 -6.18 -30.31 -5.32
CA ASN A 262 -7.42 -30.15 -4.54
C ASN A 262 -7.21 -29.22 -3.35
N GLU A 263 -6.12 -29.38 -2.61
CA GLU A 263 -5.76 -28.52 -1.49
C GLU A 263 -5.63 -27.05 -1.91
N ILE A 264 -4.89 -26.77 -2.99
CA ILE A 264 -4.71 -25.39 -3.47
C ILE A 264 -6.04 -24.81 -3.97
N ILE A 265 -6.87 -25.59 -4.66
CA ILE A 265 -8.19 -25.13 -5.10
C ILE A 265 -9.11 -24.85 -3.90
N ASP A 266 -9.04 -25.64 -2.84
CA ASP A 266 -9.80 -25.40 -1.62
C ASP A 266 -9.31 -24.13 -0.89
N LEU A 267 -8.00 -23.86 -0.86
CA LEU A 267 -7.47 -22.58 -0.36
C LEU A 267 -8.01 -21.39 -1.15
N GLN A 268 -8.04 -21.47 -2.49
CA GLN A 268 -8.62 -20.41 -3.33
C GLN A 268 -10.13 -20.25 -3.08
N ARG A 269 -10.87 -21.35 -2.89
CA ARG A 269 -12.31 -21.28 -2.56
C ARG A 269 -12.54 -20.55 -1.24
N ASN A 270 -11.75 -20.88 -0.21
CA ASN A 270 -11.83 -20.22 1.10
C ASN A 270 -11.49 -18.72 0.99
N ALA A 271 -10.46 -18.36 0.23
CA ALA A 271 -10.11 -16.97 -0.03
C ALA A 271 -11.25 -16.21 -0.72
N ARG A 272 -11.88 -16.81 -1.74
CA ARG A 272 -13.04 -16.22 -2.43
C ARG A 272 -14.19 -15.96 -1.46
N ASP A 273 -14.48 -16.92 -0.58
CA ASP A 273 -15.58 -16.81 0.38
C ASP A 273 -15.29 -15.74 1.44
N PHE A 274 -14.03 -15.59 1.87
CA PHE A 274 -13.58 -14.48 2.71
C PHE A 274 -13.86 -13.12 2.05
N TRP A 275 -13.42 -12.92 0.81
CA TRP A 275 -13.63 -11.65 0.09
C TRP A 275 -15.12 -11.39 -0.19
N GLN A 276 -15.89 -12.44 -0.50
CA GLN A 276 -17.33 -12.33 -0.68
C GLN A 276 -18.06 -11.95 0.62
N LYS A 277 -17.63 -12.47 1.77
CA LYS A 277 -18.15 -12.07 3.08
C LYS A 277 -17.79 -10.61 3.36
N ARG A 278 -16.56 -10.19 3.04
CA ARG A 278 -16.09 -8.82 3.22
C ARG A 278 -16.89 -7.82 2.37
N ALA A 279 -17.14 -8.14 1.10
CA ALA A 279 -18.00 -7.34 0.22
C ALA A 279 -19.45 -7.21 0.74
N LYS A 280 -19.98 -8.24 1.41
CA LYS A 280 -21.31 -8.18 2.04
C LYS A 280 -21.34 -7.32 3.32
N ALA A 281 -20.21 -7.17 3.99
CA ALA A 281 -20.04 -6.34 5.18
C ALA A 281 -19.61 -4.90 4.85
N ALA A 282 -19.54 -4.54 3.56
CA ALA A 282 -19.09 -3.24 3.11
C ALA A 282 -19.95 -2.09 3.67
N ASN A 283 -19.29 -1.03 4.12
CA ASN A 283 -19.89 0.23 4.55
C ASN A 283 -19.58 1.39 3.58
N ALA A 284 -18.84 1.10 2.50
CA ALA A 284 -18.52 2.03 1.43
C ALA A 284 -18.75 1.37 0.05
N PRO A 285 -19.00 2.16 -1.01
CA PRO A 285 -19.13 1.64 -2.37
C PRO A 285 -17.87 0.92 -2.86
#